data_AF-S3ASG2-F1
#
_entry.id   AF-S3ASG2-F1
#
_cell.length_a   1.000
_cell.length_b   1.000
_cell.length_c   1.000
_cell.angle_alpha   90.00
_cell.angle_beta   90.00
_cell.angle_gamma   90.00
#
_symmetry.space_group_name_H-M   'P 1'
#
loop_
_entity.id
_entity.type
_entity.pdbx_description
1 polymer ?
#
loop_
_entity_poly.entity_id
_entity_poly.type
_entity_poly.pdbx_seq_one_letter_code
_entity_poly.pdbx_strand_id
1 'polypeptide(L)' 'MYDHRAQQAGLSVTVHHEDGGTTEWLLVLTPGQVELYRIQLEQLIEQRQKAQEGMP' A
#
# COMPACT_ATOMS: atom_id res chain seq x y z
N MET A 1 -3.31 -6.91 -8.62
CA MET A 1 -4.24 -7.88 -9.26
C MET A 1 -5.60 -7.76 -8.59
N TYR A 2 -6.71 -7.88 -9.33
CA TYR A 2 -8.05 -7.90 -8.73
C TYR A 2 -8.73 -9.24 -9.00
N ASP A 3 -9.22 -9.90 -7.95
CA ASP A 3 -10.01 -11.12 -8.04
C ASP A 3 -11.50 -10.76 -7.94
N HIS A 4 -12.18 -10.87 -9.08
CA HIS A 4 -13.60 -10.57 -9.18
C HIS A 4 -14.49 -11.57 -8.43
N ARG A 5 -14.08 -12.84 -8.31
CA ARG A 5 -14.89 -13.88 -7.65
C ARG A 5 -14.87 -13.70 -6.14
N ALA A 6 -13.70 -13.40 -5.59
CA ALA A 6 -13.53 -13.14 -4.16
C ALA A 6 -13.86 -11.70 -3.77
N GLN A 7 -14.03 -10.80 -4.74
CA GLN A 7 -14.17 -9.34 -4.52
C GLN A 7 -12.98 -8.79 -3.71
N GLN A 8 -11.76 -9.19 -4.07
CA GLN A 8 -10.54 -8.83 -3.33
C GLN A 8 -9.46 -8.28 -4.27
N ALA A 9 -8.57 -7.45 -3.72
CA ALA A 9 -7.38 -7.00 -4.42
C ALA A 9 -6.14 -7.68 -3.85
N GLY A 10 -5.23 -8.11 -4.73
CA GLY A 10 -3.90 -8.58 -4.39
C GLY A 10 -2.86 -7.52 -4.74
N LEU A 11 -2.04 -7.14 -3.77
CA LEU A 11 -0.88 -6.26 -3.94
C LEU A 11 0.40 -7.04 -3.62
N SER A 12 1.31 -7.16 -4.59
CA SER A 12 2.63 -7.73 -4.33
C SER A 12 3.41 -6.79 -3.42
N VAL A 13 3.93 -7.30 -2.32
CA VAL A 13 4.73 -6.56 -1.35
C VAL A 13 6.01 -7.33 -1.05
N THR A 14 7.08 -6.59 -0.77
CA THR A 14 8.33 -7.16 -0.27
C THR A 14 8.34 -7.07 1.25
N VAL A 15 8.43 -8.21 1.90
CA VAL A 15 8.63 -8.29 3.35
C VAL A 15 10.13 -8.34 3.61
N HIS A 16 10.61 -7.44 4.46
CA HIS A 16 11.98 -7.43 4.96
C HIS A 16 12.03 -8.18 6.29
N HIS A 17 12.92 -9.15 6.37
CA HIS A 17 13.12 -9.95 7.58
C HIS A 17 14.30 -9.40 8.40
N GLU A 18 14.35 -9.76 9.68
CA GLU A 18 15.40 -9.31 10.61
C GLU A 18 16.80 -9.78 10.21
N ASP A 19 16.89 -10.88 9.46
CA ASP A 19 18.14 -11.44 8.93
C ASP A 19 18.67 -10.68 7.70
N GLY A 20 18.00 -9.60 7.28
CA GLY A 20 18.34 -8.81 6.10
C GLY A 20 17.86 -9.43 4.79
N GLY A 21 17.22 -10.59 4.83
CA GLY A 21 16.57 -11.22 3.70
C GLY A 21 15.29 -10.48 3.28
N THR A 22 14.86 -10.76 2.05
CA THR A 22 13.57 -10.27 1.56
C THR A 22 12.75 -11.41 0.97
N THR A 23 11.43 -11.30 1.06
CA THR A 23 10.51 -12.26 0.44
C THR A 23 9.35 -11.52 -0.19
N GLU A 24 8.97 -11.92 -1.39
CA GLU A 24 7.78 -11.40 -2.07
C GLU A 24 6.52 -12.10 -1.55
N TRP A 25 5.52 -11.33 -1.19
CA TRP A 25 4.24 -11.78 -0.65
C TRP A 25 3.10 -11.11 -1.39
N LEU A 26 1.94 -11.78 -1.44
CA LEU A 26 0.71 -11.18 -1.95
C LEU A 26 -0.16 -10.73 -0.79
N LEU A 27 -0.27 -9.42 -0.59
CA LEU A 27 -1.21 -8.83 0.37
C LEU A 27 -2.62 -8.86 -0.23
N VAL A 28 -3.52 -9.62 0.38
CA VAL A 28 -4.93 -9.71 -0.01
C VAL A 28 -5.75 -8.68 0.79
N LEU A 29 -6.48 -7.85 0.07
CA LEU A 29 -7.25 -6.72 0.58
C LEU A 29 -8.73 -6.90 0.24
N THR A 30 -9.58 -6.69 1.24
CA THR A 30 -11.03 -6.53 1.04
C THR A 30 -11.35 -5.18 0.38
N PRO A 31 -12.56 -4.99 -0.19
CA PRO A 31 -12.93 -3.72 -0.81
C PRO A 31 -12.80 -2.52 0.13
N GLY A 32 -13.27 -2.66 1.38
CA GLY A 32 -13.17 -1.59 2.38
C GLY A 32 -11.72 -1.23 2.74
N GLN A 33 -10.80 -2.22 2.76
CA GLN A 33 -9.38 -1.94 2.97
C GLN A 33 -8.76 -1.22 1.77
N VAL A 34 -9.17 -1.54 0.55
CA VAL A 34 -8.72 -0.83 -0.66
C VAL A 34 -9.15 0.64 -0.61
N GLU A 35 -10.41 0.91 -0.27
CA GLU A 35 -10.93 2.28 -0.16
C GLU A 35 -10.24 3.07 0.95
N LEU A 36 -10.01 2.44 2.11
CA LEU A 36 -9.31 3.06 3.23
C LEU A 36 -7.85 3.39 2.87
N TYR A 37 -7.13 2.44 2.28
CA TYR A 37 -5.73 2.66 1.90
C TYR A 37 -5.59 3.69 0.78
N ARG A 38 -6.54 3.79 -0.15
CA ARG A 38 -6.54 4.88 -1.14
C ARG A 38 -6.46 6.24 -0.45
N ILE A 39 -7.34 6.49 0.52
CA ILE A 39 -7.39 7.77 1.25
C ILE A 39 -6.10 8.01 2.05
N GLN A 40 -5.64 7.01 2.79
CA GLN A 40 -4.44 7.15 3.62
C GLN A 40 -3.17 7.37 2.79
N LEU A 41 -3.01 6.64 1.68
CA LEU A 41 -1.85 6.77 0.81
C LEU A 41 -1.86 8.09 0.04
N GLU A 42 -3.02 8.58 -0.42
CA GLU A 42 -3.16 9.91 -1.01
C GLU A 42 -2.67 10.99 -0.04
N GLN A 43 -3.12 10.96 1.22
CA GLN A 43 -2.67 11.91 2.25
C GLN A 43 -1.17 11.86 2.51
N LEU A 44 -0.57 10.66 2.57
CA LEU A 44 0.88 10.51 2.77
C LEU A 44 1.68 11.04 1.57
N ILE A 45 1.18 10.84 0.35
CA ILE A 45 1.80 11.39 -0.87
C ILE A 45 1.74 12.91 -0.86
N GLU A 46 0.60 13.51 -0.52
CA GLU A 46 0.46 14.96 -0.40
C GLU A 46 1.40 15.54 0.66
N GLN A 47 1.50 14.90 1.83
CA GLN A 47 2.44 15.31 2.89
C GLN A 47 3.89 15.28 2.39
N ARG A 48 4.27 14.21 1.67
CA ARG A 48 5.60 14.09 1.07
C ARG A 48 5.86 15.22 0.06
N GLN A 49 4.88 15.55 -0.78
CA GLN A 49 5.00 16.63 -1.78
C GLN A 49 5.20 17.99 -1.10
N LYS A 50 4.38 18.32 -0.10
CA LYS A 50 4.52 19.57 0.68
C LYS A 50 5.90 19.69 1.33
N ALA A 51 6.38 18.61 1.94
CA ALA A 51 7.71 18.56 2.53
C ALA A 51 8.84 18.77 1.51
N GLN A 52 8.67 18.29 0.27
CA GLN A 52 9.64 18.49 -0.81
C GLN A 52 9.63 19.92 -1.38
N GLU A 53 8.47 20.56 -1.38
CA GLU A 53 8.30 21.95 -1.84
C GLU A 53 8.71 22.99 -0.79
N GLY A 54 9.16 22.55 0.40
CA GLY A 54 9.58 23.43 1.50
C GLY A 54 8.41 24.18 2.15
N MET A 55 7.18 23.73 1.91
CA MET A 55 5.97 24.32 2.47
C MET A 55 5.61 23.55 3.75
N PRO A 56 5.60 24.22 4.93
CA PRO A 56 5.26 23.57 6.20
C PRO A 56 3.82 23.05 6.22
#